data_AF-A0A2A7UG95-F1
#
_entry.id   AF-A0A2A7UG95-F1
#
_cell.length_a   1.000
_cell.length_b   1.000
_cell.length_c   1.000
_cell.angle_alpha   90.00
_cell.angle_beta   90.00
_cell.angle_gamma   90.00
#
_symmetry.space_group_name_H-M   'P 1'
#
loop_
_entity.id
_entity.type
_entity.pdbx_description
1 polymer ?
#
loop_
_entity_poly.entity_id
_entity_poly.type
_entity_poly.pdbx_seq_one_letter_code
_entity_poly.pdbx_strand_id
1 'polypeptide(L)'
;MAITDIQAFSHLTDADIEALGHELDSVRRSIELSRGERDAKYIRRTIAAQRGLEVAGRAVLFGSRNRWAWLTGTALLSVAKIIENMELGHNVSHGQWDWMNDPEIHSTTWEWDMTGPSAQWRRAHNYSHHTYTNVLGKDEDLGFGILRMTRDEPWRPIHLVQPLANLVLAATFEWGIALHDWSIEKVLTGTPPWELRSKPNRDFARKIGRQVAKDFVIYPALTGPAWKSTLKANATANLIRNLWAYAVIFCGHFPDGAEKFTIEQLEDETPAEWYLRQMLGSANFKAGPAMAFMSGNLCYQIEHHLFPDLPSNRYPEIAERVRELCDKYDLPYTTGSLGKQYLLAFRTIHKLALPDRFLKRTADDAPETSSERKFIGITLPHTERWGEHNRLITDPVTGKRRGLRSALHEAKIALEEKARHEKEVLREAKRALKDKAAHERAALREAGTALRDKAREEQATRRANRRGRGRIRLGGFGMRGRPA
;
A
#
# COMPACT_ATOMS: atom_id res chain seq x y z
N MET A 1 -2.69 -13.65 -4.37
CA MET A 1 -3.90 -12.86 -4.58
C MET A 1 -4.16 -12.10 -3.29
N ALA A 2 -5.19 -11.28 -3.21
CA ALA A 2 -5.71 -10.83 -1.92
C ALA A 2 -6.31 -12.03 -1.14
N ILE A 3 -6.51 -11.83 0.17
CA ILE A 3 -7.03 -12.84 1.09
C ILE A 3 -8.49 -13.13 0.75
N THR A 4 -8.81 -14.41 0.57
CA THR A 4 -10.18 -14.89 0.35
C THR A 4 -10.80 -15.51 1.61
N ASP A 5 -9.95 -15.93 2.55
CA ASP A 5 -10.35 -16.58 3.80
C ASP A 5 -9.42 -16.13 4.94
N ILE A 6 -9.95 -15.26 5.80
CA ILE A 6 -9.22 -14.66 6.92
C ILE A 6 -8.97 -15.66 8.05
N GLN A 7 -9.82 -16.68 8.20
CA GLN A 7 -9.61 -17.73 9.18
C GLN A 7 -8.42 -18.60 8.78
N ALA A 8 -8.33 -18.96 7.49
CA ALA A 8 -7.17 -19.64 6.93
C ALA A 8 -5.91 -18.80 7.02
N PHE A 9 -5.99 -17.52 6.64
CA PHE A 9 -4.86 -16.62 6.70
C PHE A 9 -4.35 -16.44 8.14
N SER A 10 -5.25 -16.19 9.09
CA SER A 10 -4.90 -15.84 10.48
C SER A 10 -4.37 -17.01 11.31
N HIS A 11 -4.57 -18.25 10.85
CA HIS A 11 -4.27 -19.49 11.58
C HIS A 11 -5.00 -19.62 12.93
N LEU A 12 -6.10 -18.89 13.12
CA LEU A 12 -6.96 -18.98 14.31
C LEU A 12 -8.08 -20.00 14.11
N THR A 13 -8.63 -20.52 15.21
CA THR A 13 -9.88 -21.29 15.19
C THR A 13 -11.10 -20.38 15.28
N ASP A 14 -12.29 -20.88 14.94
CA ASP A 14 -13.54 -20.11 15.12
C ASP A 14 -13.71 -19.60 16.56
N ALA A 15 -13.44 -20.47 17.54
CA ALA A 15 -13.52 -20.11 18.95
C ALA A 15 -12.53 -19.00 19.34
N ASP A 16 -11.36 -18.96 18.70
CA ASP A 16 -10.37 -17.92 18.94
C ASP A 16 -10.80 -16.59 18.34
N ILE A 17 -11.36 -16.61 17.14
CA ILE A 17 -11.87 -15.41 16.46
C ILE A 17 -13.05 -14.84 17.27
N GLU A 18 -14.00 -15.68 17.67
CA GLU A 18 -15.15 -15.23 18.49
C GLU A 18 -14.71 -14.65 19.84
N ALA A 19 -13.76 -15.32 20.53
CA ALA A 19 -13.21 -14.81 21.78
C ALA A 19 -12.50 -13.45 21.60
N LEU A 20 -11.74 -13.29 20.51
CA LEU A 20 -11.11 -12.01 20.16
C LEU A 20 -12.16 -10.92 19.96
N GLY A 21 -13.25 -11.22 19.23
CA GLY A 21 -14.38 -10.31 19.03
C GLY A 21 -15.00 -9.84 20.35
N HIS A 22 -15.29 -10.77 21.27
CA HIS A 22 -15.82 -10.43 22.60
C HIS A 22 -14.87 -9.57 23.44
N GLU A 23 -13.57 -9.82 23.36
CA GLU A 23 -12.57 -9.02 24.07
C GLU A 23 -12.44 -7.61 23.49
N LEU A 24 -12.51 -7.46 22.17
CA LEU A 24 -12.56 -6.16 21.50
C LEU A 24 -13.84 -5.39 21.83
N ASP A 25 -15.00 -6.05 21.88
CA ASP A 25 -16.24 -5.43 22.37
C ASP A 25 -16.12 -4.98 23.83
N SER A 26 -15.39 -5.72 24.66
CA SER A 26 -15.10 -5.31 26.04
C SER A 26 -14.23 -4.05 26.09
N VAL A 27 -13.25 -3.92 25.18
CA VAL A 27 -12.48 -2.68 24.99
C VAL A 27 -13.41 -1.53 24.63
N ARG A 28 -14.24 -1.69 23.59
CA ARG A 28 -15.22 -0.68 23.16
C ARG A 28 -16.11 -0.22 24.31
N ARG A 29 -16.81 -1.15 24.96
CA ARG A 29 -17.76 -0.85 26.05
C ARG A 29 -17.09 -0.09 27.19
N SER A 30 -15.87 -0.45 27.57
CA SER A 30 -15.16 0.23 28.64
C SER A 30 -14.81 1.69 28.32
N ILE A 31 -14.53 2.01 27.05
CA ILE A 31 -14.31 3.38 26.60
C ILE A 31 -15.63 4.15 26.56
N GLU A 32 -16.70 3.52 26.04
CA GLU A 32 -18.04 4.12 26.00
C GLU A 32 -18.60 4.44 27.40
N LEU A 33 -18.28 3.61 28.40
CA LEU A 33 -18.69 3.81 29.79
C LEU A 33 -17.82 4.83 30.55
N SER A 34 -16.55 4.99 30.15
CA SER A 34 -15.60 5.89 30.83
C SER A 34 -15.49 7.28 30.19
N ARG A 35 -15.95 7.46 28.95
CA ARG A 35 -15.93 8.77 28.27
C ARG A 35 -16.79 9.80 29.01
N GLY A 36 -16.31 11.03 29.04
CA GLY A 36 -17.01 12.09 29.77
C GLY A 36 -16.31 13.45 29.71
N GLU A 37 -16.31 14.17 30.83
CA GLU A 37 -15.88 15.58 30.87
C GLU A 37 -14.44 15.81 30.42
N ARG A 38 -13.54 14.82 30.62
CA ARG A 38 -12.16 14.90 30.13
C ARG A 38 -12.11 15.00 28.61
N ASP A 39 -12.93 14.20 27.93
CA ASP A 39 -12.99 14.10 26.46
C ASP A 39 -13.72 15.32 25.88
N ALA A 40 -14.81 15.75 26.53
CA ALA A 40 -15.51 16.98 26.17
C ALA A 40 -14.60 18.23 26.26
N LYS A 41 -13.77 18.32 27.32
CA LYS A 41 -12.78 19.40 27.45
C LYS A 41 -11.70 19.33 26.37
N TYR A 42 -11.29 18.12 25.99
CA TYR A 42 -10.31 17.93 24.92
C TYR A 42 -10.82 18.53 23.61
N ILE A 43 -11.99 18.08 23.12
CA ILE A 43 -12.49 18.52 21.81
C ILE A 43 -12.79 20.02 21.78
N ARG A 44 -13.38 20.58 22.86
CA ARG A 44 -13.64 22.03 22.96
C ARG A 44 -12.35 22.85 22.94
N ARG A 45 -11.29 22.40 23.61
CA ARG A 45 -9.98 23.05 23.57
C ARG A 45 -9.33 22.96 22.20
N THR A 46 -9.45 21.81 21.53
CA THR A 46 -8.96 21.63 20.16
C THR A 46 -9.64 22.60 19.19
N ILE A 47 -10.97 22.72 19.26
CA ILE A 47 -11.75 23.69 18.46
C ILE A 47 -11.29 25.13 18.74
N ALA A 48 -11.16 25.51 20.02
CA ALA A 48 -10.71 26.86 20.39
C ALA A 48 -9.28 27.14 19.88
N ALA A 49 -8.37 26.18 20.00
CA ALA A 49 -7.01 26.30 19.52
C ALA A 49 -6.95 26.43 17.99
N GLN A 50 -7.68 25.58 17.26
CA GLN A 50 -7.76 25.63 15.79
C GLN A 50 -8.30 26.99 15.33
N ARG A 51 -9.45 27.44 15.87
CA ARG A 51 -10.07 28.73 15.51
C ARG A 51 -9.14 29.90 15.85
N GLY A 52 -8.46 29.83 17.00
CA GLY A 52 -7.47 30.83 17.41
C GLY A 52 -6.29 30.92 16.44
N LEU A 53 -5.73 29.78 16.03
CA LEU A 53 -4.65 29.72 15.03
C LEU A 53 -5.09 30.26 13.68
N GLU A 54 -6.31 29.93 13.23
CA GLU A 54 -6.85 30.43 11.98
C GLU A 54 -7.01 31.95 12.00
N VAL A 55 -7.65 32.50 13.04
CA VAL A 55 -7.86 33.95 13.18
C VAL A 55 -6.51 34.68 13.29
N ALA A 56 -5.59 34.18 14.12
CA ALA A 56 -4.26 34.76 14.29
C ALA A 56 -3.46 34.73 12.98
N GLY A 57 -3.46 33.59 12.27
CA GLY A 57 -2.79 33.46 10.98
C GLY A 57 -3.32 34.45 9.96
N ARG A 58 -4.66 34.59 9.86
CA ARG A 58 -5.31 35.55 8.96
C ARG A 58 -5.00 37.00 9.33
N ALA A 59 -5.00 37.34 10.62
CA ALA A 59 -4.64 38.68 11.09
C ALA A 59 -3.19 39.04 10.75
N VAL A 60 -2.24 38.11 10.97
CA VAL A 60 -0.83 38.30 10.61
C VAL A 60 -0.66 38.51 9.10
N LEU A 61 -1.49 37.88 8.27
CA LEU A 61 -1.40 38.00 6.80
C LEU A 61 -1.75 39.40 6.26
N PHE A 62 -2.37 40.30 7.04
CA PHE A 62 -2.50 41.72 6.66
C PHE A 62 -1.11 42.38 6.50
N GLY A 63 -0.12 41.93 7.27
CA GLY A 63 1.27 42.37 7.19
C GLY A 63 2.16 41.55 6.24
N SER A 64 1.59 40.63 5.45
CA SER A 64 2.34 39.60 4.69
C SER A 64 3.22 40.10 3.54
N ARG A 65 3.29 41.42 3.30
CA ARG A 65 4.33 41.99 2.44
C ARG A 65 5.72 41.88 3.10
N ASN A 66 5.77 41.78 4.42
CA ASN A 66 6.95 41.37 5.16
C ASN A 66 7.09 39.84 5.13
N ARG A 67 8.28 39.34 4.79
CA ARG A 67 8.55 37.89 4.69
C ARG A 67 8.30 37.11 5.98
N TRP A 68 8.56 37.69 7.14
CA TRP A 68 8.38 37.02 8.43
C TRP A 68 6.91 36.96 8.83
N ALA A 69 6.14 38.02 8.53
CA ALA A 69 4.69 37.99 8.68
C ALA A 69 4.07 36.97 7.72
N TRP A 70 4.54 36.90 6.47
CA TRP A 70 4.07 35.87 5.53
C TRP A 70 4.37 34.46 6.03
N LEU A 71 5.62 34.18 6.46
CA LEU A 71 6.01 32.87 6.98
C LEU A 71 5.20 32.48 8.23
N THR A 72 5.05 33.41 9.17
CA THR A 72 4.32 33.17 10.43
C THR A 72 2.82 32.96 10.17
N GLY A 73 2.19 33.86 9.40
CA GLY A 73 0.78 33.76 9.06
C GLY A 73 0.45 32.49 8.26
N THR A 74 1.32 32.13 7.31
CA THR A 74 1.19 30.88 6.54
C THR A 74 1.36 29.67 7.44
N ALA A 75 2.35 29.64 8.33
CA ALA A 75 2.57 28.52 9.24
C ALA A 75 1.39 28.31 10.20
N LEU A 76 0.88 29.38 10.81
CA LEU A 76 -0.31 29.33 11.67
C LEU A 76 -1.52 28.79 10.91
N LEU A 77 -1.74 29.27 9.67
CA LEU A 77 -2.84 28.82 8.83
C LEU A 77 -2.68 27.35 8.39
N SER A 78 -1.46 26.92 8.08
CA SER A 78 -1.15 25.51 7.76
C SER A 78 -1.48 24.59 8.93
N VAL A 79 -1.06 24.95 10.14
CA VAL A 79 -1.35 24.15 11.35
C VAL A 79 -2.85 24.15 11.62
N ALA A 80 -3.53 25.29 11.52
CA ALA A 80 -4.98 25.38 11.70
C ALA A 80 -5.73 24.48 10.71
N LYS A 81 -5.33 24.48 9.43
CA LYS A 81 -5.92 23.62 8.39
C LYS A 81 -5.64 22.14 8.63
N ILE A 82 -4.45 21.77 9.13
CA ILE A 82 -4.15 20.38 9.48
C ILE A 82 -5.03 19.90 10.63
N ILE A 83 -5.15 20.68 11.71
CA ILE A 83 -5.99 20.33 12.87
C ILE A 83 -7.46 20.24 12.45
N GLU A 84 -7.94 21.21 11.67
CA GLU A 84 -9.31 21.22 11.15
C GLU A 84 -9.59 19.99 10.28
N ASN A 85 -8.62 19.55 9.47
CA ASN A 85 -8.82 18.39 8.60
C ASN A 85 -8.73 17.06 9.36
N MET A 86 -7.66 16.86 10.12
CA MET A 86 -7.31 15.56 10.72
C MET A 86 -8.03 15.34 12.05
N GLU A 87 -7.93 16.28 12.99
CA GLU A 87 -8.37 16.08 14.36
C GLU A 87 -9.83 16.51 14.59
N LEU A 88 -10.32 17.49 13.83
CA LEU A 88 -11.71 17.96 13.93
C LEU A 88 -12.59 17.34 12.85
N GLY A 89 -12.49 17.81 11.61
CA GLY A 89 -13.41 17.46 10.52
C GLY A 89 -13.55 15.97 10.27
N HIS A 90 -12.44 15.23 10.21
CA HIS A 90 -12.43 13.77 10.07
C HIS A 90 -13.10 13.09 11.28
N ASN A 91 -12.60 13.34 12.49
CA ASN A 91 -13.05 12.67 13.72
C ASN A 91 -14.50 13.00 14.10
N VAL A 92 -14.91 14.28 13.97
CA VAL A 92 -16.31 14.69 14.17
C VAL A 92 -17.21 14.04 13.13
N SER A 93 -16.78 13.94 11.87
CA SER A 93 -17.57 13.29 10.82
C SER A 93 -17.70 11.77 11.01
N HIS A 94 -16.81 11.12 11.75
CA HIS A 94 -16.96 9.73 12.20
C HIS A 94 -17.95 9.55 13.35
N GLY A 95 -18.46 10.62 13.95
CA GLY A 95 -19.40 10.54 15.08
C GLY A 95 -18.74 10.36 16.44
N GLN A 96 -17.41 10.55 16.53
CA GLN A 96 -16.65 10.34 17.77
C GLN A 96 -17.13 11.17 18.97
N TRP A 97 -17.85 12.26 18.71
CA TRP A 97 -18.34 13.22 19.70
C TRP A 97 -19.86 13.27 19.80
N ASP A 98 -20.59 12.47 19.02
CA ASP A 98 -22.06 12.52 18.93
C ASP A 98 -22.73 12.18 20.28
N TRP A 99 -22.06 11.39 21.12
CA TRP A 99 -22.49 11.06 22.49
C TRP A 99 -22.66 12.31 23.39
N MET A 100 -22.03 13.43 23.05
CA MET A 100 -22.18 14.70 23.77
C MET A 100 -23.53 15.37 23.49
N ASN A 101 -24.24 14.97 22.42
CA ASN A 101 -25.46 15.63 21.94
C ASN A 101 -25.30 17.15 21.74
N ASP A 102 -24.09 17.59 21.39
CA ASP A 102 -23.75 19.00 21.15
C ASP A 102 -23.96 19.31 19.65
N PRO A 103 -24.93 20.14 19.27
CA PRO A 103 -25.22 20.42 17.86
C PRO A 103 -24.09 21.14 17.14
N GLU A 104 -23.14 21.75 17.86
CA GLU A 104 -21.96 22.36 17.24
C GLU A 104 -20.86 21.35 16.95
N ILE A 105 -20.87 20.16 17.55
CA ILE A 105 -19.83 19.12 17.46
C ILE A 105 -20.46 17.76 17.13
N HIS A 106 -21.47 17.76 16.26
CA HIS A 106 -22.17 16.54 15.84
C HIS A 106 -21.81 16.21 14.39
N SER A 107 -21.65 14.92 14.09
CA SER A 107 -21.28 14.42 12.76
C SER A 107 -22.21 14.92 11.66
N THR A 108 -23.50 15.07 11.96
CA THR A 108 -24.53 15.51 11.01
C THR A 108 -24.53 17.01 10.73
N THR A 109 -24.00 17.83 11.63
CA THR A 109 -24.04 19.30 11.55
C THR A 109 -22.68 19.93 11.28
N TRP A 110 -21.57 19.28 11.67
CA TRP A 110 -20.22 19.77 11.41
C TRP A 110 -19.96 19.81 9.90
N GLU A 111 -19.52 20.98 9.42
CA GLU A 111 -19.11 21.19 8.04
C GLU A 111 -17.66 21.63 8.00
N TRP A 112 -16.79 20.66 7.70
CA TRP A 112 -15.34 20.83 7.75
C TRP A 112 -14.78 21.77 6.67
N ASP A 113 -13.55 22.26 6.89
CA ASP A 113 -12.80 23.05 5.91
C ASP A 113 -12.14 22.21 4.79
N MET A 114 -12.97 21.55 3.97
CA MET A 114 -12.56 20.89 2.73
C MET A 114 -13.52 21.19 1.58
N THR A 115 -13.09 20.83 0.36
CA THR A 115 -13.82 21.02 -0.90
C THR A 115 -15.10 20.18 -1.00
N GLY A 116 -15.08 18.95 -0.47
CA GLY A 116 -16.25 18.07 -0.37
C GLY A 116 -17.13 18.39 0.84
N PRO A 117 -18.48 18.31 0.74
CA PRO A 117 -19.39 18.38 1.88
C PRO A 117 -19.14 17.24 2.87
N SER A 118 -19.21 17.51 4.18
CA SER A 118 -19.03 16.48 5.20
C SER A 118 -20.06 15.35 5.05
N ALA A 119 -21.30 15.67 4.66
CA ALA A 119 -22.34 14.66 4.43
C ALA A 119 -22.06 13.70 3.27
N GLN A 120 -21.30 14.14 2.25
CA GLN A 120 -20.88 13.25 1.17
C GLN A 120 -19.75 12.34 1.64
N TRP A 121 -18.74 12.93 2.27
CA TRP A 121 -17.61 12.19 2.81
C TRP A 121 -18.05 11.11 3.79
N ARG A 122 -18.99 11.40 4.70
CA ARG A 122 -19.54 10.38 5.62
C ARG A 122 -20.18 9.21 4.87
N ARG A 123 -20.88 9.46 3.77
CA ARG A 123 -21.52 8.40 2.99
C ARG A 123 -20.50 7.55 2.27
N ALA A 124 -19.46 8.14 1.68
CA ALA A 124 -18.48 7.37 0.93
C ALA A 124 -17.47 6.70 1.86
N HIS A 125 -16.89 7.46 2.77
CA HIS A 125 -15.83 6.95 3.63
C HIS A 125 -16.38 6.08 4.77
N ASN A 126 -17.37 6.53 5.56
CA ASN A 126 -17.82 5.71 6.69
C ASN A 126 -18.55 4.44 6.23
N TYR A 127 -19.21 4.46 5.07
CA TYR A 127 -19.82 3.24 4.52
C TYR A 127 -18.82 2.47 3.66
N SER A 128 -18.39 3.00 2.50
CA SER A 128 -17.61 2.22 1.54
C SER A 128 -16.23 1.83 2.08
N HIS A 129 -15.56 2.72 2.82
CA HIS A 129 -14.25 2.42 3.36
C HIS A 129 -14.33 1.67 4.70
N HIS A 130 -14.90 2.26 5.76
CA HIS A 130 -14.89 1.60 7.10
C HIS A 130 -15.67 0.29 7.16
N THR A 131 -16.67 0.07 6.30
CA THR A 131 -17.35 -1.24 6.23
C THR A 131 -16.47 -2.26 5.50
N TYR A 132 -15.82 -1.85 4.41
CA TYR A 132 -15.14 -2.75 3.47
C TYR A 132 -13.64 -2.49 3.35
N THR A 133 -12.97 -2.04 4.42
CA THR A 133 -11.57 -1.63 4.43
C THR A 133 -10.67 -2.63 3.69
N ASN A 134 -9.95 -2.13 2.68
CA ASN A 134 -9.05 -2.85 1.80
C ASN A 134 -9.68 -4.05 1.04
N VAL A 135 -11.00 -4.09 0.89
CA VAL A 135 -11.69 -5.09 0.06
C VAL A 135 -11.71 -4.63 -1.39
N LEU A 136 -11.13 -5.43 -2.27
CA LEU A 136 -11.02 -5.15 -3.70
C LEU A 136 -12.39 -4.98 -4.36
N GLY A 137 -12.57 -3.88 -5.08
CA GLY A 137 -13.82 -3.57 -5.78
C GLY A 137 -14.97 -3.13 -4.86
N LYS A 138 -14.71 -2.94 -3.56
CA LYS A 138 -15.67 -2.39 -2.58
C LYS A 138 -15.11 -1.16 -1.87
N ASP A 139 -13.84 -1.20 -1.46
CA ASP A 139 -13.15 -0.07 -0.87
C ASP A 139 -12.73 0.92 -1.96
N GLU A 140 -13.43 2.05 -2.00
CA GLU A 140 -13.15 3.16 -2.89
C GLU A 140 -11.82 3.86 -2.55
N ASP A 141 -11.37 3.82 -1.28
CA ASP A 141 -10.11 4.45 -0.89
C ASP A 141 -8.89 3.59 -1.30
N LEU A 142 -9.09 2.35 -1.76
CA LEU A 142 -8.02 1.51 -2.28
C LEU A 142 -7.51 2.09 -3.62
N GLY A 143 -6.44 2.90 -3.52
CA GLY A 143 -5.82 3.51 -4.69
C GLY A 143 -6.53 4.75 -5.25
N PHE A 144 -7.63 5.19 -4.64
CA PHE A 144 -8.38 6.39 -5.01
C PHE A 144 -8.75 6.44 -6.51
N GLY A 145 -9.04 5.27 -7.10
CA GLY A 145 -9.44 5.10 -8.50
C GLY A 145 -8.38 5.45 -9.56
N ILE A 146 -7.20 5.94 -9.14
CA ILE A 146 -6.13 6.43 -10.03
C ILE A 146 -4.86 5.58 -9.87
N LEU A 147 -4.63 5.03 -8.68
CA LEU A 147 -3.43 4.27 -8.34
C LEU A 147 -3.77 2.78 -8.23
N ARG A 148 -3.04 1.96 -8.97
CA ARG A 148 -2.94 0.52 -8.76
C ARG A 148 -2.13 0.25 -7.50
N MET A 149 -2.80 -0.25 -6.46
CA MET A 149 -2.21 -0.52 -5.14
C MET A 149 -2.00 -2.00 -4.83
N THR A 150 -2.57 -2.89 -5.65
CA THR A 150 -2.37 -4.34 -5.57
C THR A 150 -2.09 -4.94 -6.96
N ARG A 151 -1.52 -6.15 -6.98
CA ARG A 151 -1.36 -6.95 -8.20
C ARG A 151 -2.64 -7.65 -8.65
N ASP A 152 -3.63 -7.74 -7.76
CA ASP A 152 -4.94 -8.32 -8.08
C ASP A 152 -5.73 -7.46 -9.07
N GLU A 153 -5.40 -6.17 -9.14
CA GLU A 153 -5.87 -5.30 -10.20
C GLU A 153 -5.05 -5.51 -11.48
N PRO A 154 -5.67 -5.69 -12.65
CA PRO A 154 -4.94 -5.91 -13.89
C PRO A 154 -4.14 -4.67 -14.27
N TRP A 155 -2.87 -4.88 -14.64
CA TRP A 155 -2.05 -3.78 -15.14
C TRP A 155 -2.58 -3.23 -16.47
N ARG A 156 -2.59 -1.90 -16.60
CA ARG A 156 -2.95 -1.16 -17.81
C ARG A 156 -1.84 -0.16 -18.14
N PRO A 157 -1.61 0.20 -19.42
CA PRO A 157 -0.56 1.15 -19.81
C PRO A 157 -0.61 2.51 -19.11
N ILE A 158 -1.79 2.97 -18.70
CA ILE A 158 -1.96 4.20 -17.92
C ILE A 158 -1.22 4.17 -16.58
N HIS A 159 -0.98 2.99 -15.99
CA HIS A 159 -0.24 2.90 -14.74
C HIS A 159 1.23 3.31 -14.87
N LEU A 160 1.79 3.46 -16.08
CA LEU A 160 3.13 4.03 -16.24
C LEU A 160 3.22 5.47 -15.72
N VAL A 161 2.12 6.24 -15.76
CA VAL A 161 2.07 7.61 -15.25
C VAL A 161 1.72 7.69 -13.76
N GLN A 162 1.47 6.55 -13.11
CA GLN A 162 1.08 6.46 -11.70
C GLN A 162 2.01 7.21 -10.74
N PRO A 163 3.36 7.18 -10.87
CA PRO A 163 4.24 7.99 -10.02
C PRO A 163 3.94 9.49 -10.10
N LEU A 164 3.66 10.00 -11.30
CA LEU A 164 3.30 11.40 -11.50
C LEU A 164 1.88 11.68 -11.01
N ALA A 165 0.93 10.79 -11.30
CA ALA A 165 -0.45 10.89 -10.83
C ALA A 165 -0.51 10.93 -9.29
N ASN A 166 0.35 10.15 -8.62
CA ASN A 166 0.49 10.16 -7.17
C ASN A 166 0.99 11.49 -6.62
N LEU A 167 1.94 12.16 -7.30
CA LEU A 167 2.39 13.50 -6.89
C LEU A 167 1.28 14.55 -7.05
N VAL A 168 0.50 14.45 -8.13
CA VAL A 168 -0.68 15.31 -8.34
C VAL A 168 -1.71 15.06 -7.24
N LEU A 169 -2.06 13.79 -7.00
CA LEU A 169 -2.99 13.39 -5.93
C LEU A 169 -2.51 13.91 -4.57
N ALA A 170 -1.23 13.75 -4.24
CA ALA A 170 -0.67 14.26 -2.97
C ALA A 170 -0.77 15.79 -2.85
N ALA A 171 -0.55 16.53 -3.94
CA ALA A 171 -0.65 17.98 -3.95
C ALA A 171 -2.10 18.49 -3.91
N THR A 172 -3.05 17.69 -4.41
CA THR A 172 -4.48 18.03 -4.53
C THR A 172 -5.38 17.07 -3.74
N PHE A 173 -4.90 16.51 -2.64
CA PHE A 173 -5.55 15.39 -1.95
C PHE A 173 -7.01 15.67 -1.54
N GLU A 174 -7.32 16.90 -1.11
CA GLU A 174 -8.69 17.33 -0.84
C GLU A 174 -9.63 17.21 -2.05
N TRP A 175 -9.11 17.46 -3.25
CA TRP A 175 -9.86 17.33 -4.50
C TRP A 175 -9.95 15.88 -4.92
N GLY A 176 -8.92 15.08 -4.63
CA GLY A 176 -8.98 13.62 -4.71
C GLY A 176 -10.17 13.11 -3.92
N ILE A 177 -10.22 13.38 -2.61
CA ILE A 177 -11.34 12.98 -1.72
C ILE A 177 -12.69 13.49 -2.26
N ALA A 178 -12.78 14.78 -2.63
CA ALA A 178 -14.04 15.36 -3.06
C ALA A 178 -14.57 14.78 -4.40
N LEU A 179 -13.68 14.53 -5.37
CA LEU A 179 -14.04 14.08 -6.70
C LEU A 179 -14.15 12.55 -6.82
N HIS A 180 -13.46 11.81 -5.95
CA HIS A 180 -13.55 10.37 -5.86
C HIS A 180 -15.01 9.94 -5.63
N ASP A 181 -15.62 10.50 -4.59
CA ASP A 181 -17.02 10.26 -4.19
C ASP A 181 -18.06 10.85 -5.16
N TRP A 182 -17.67 11.83 -5.97
CA TRP A 182 -18.55 12.45 -6.97
C TRP A 182 -18.81 11.51 -8.15
N SER A 183 -17.99 10.47 -8.29
CA SER A 183 -18.00 9.50 -9.39
C SER A 183 -17.94 10.19 -10.76
N ILE A 184 -16.72 10.52 -11.19
CA ILE A 184 -16.40 10.72 -12.62
C ILE A 184 -16.89 9.51 -13.46
N GLU A 185 -17.01 8.33 -12.83
CA GLU A 185 -17.66 7.15 -13.37
C GLU A 185 -19.12 7.37 -13.81
N LYS A 186 -19.93 8.18 -13.11
CA LYS A 186 -21.29 8.53 -13.57
C LYS A 186 -21.28 9.34 -14.86
N VAL A 187 -20.33 10.26 -15.02
CA VAL A 187 -20.19 11.07 -16.24
C VAL A 187 -19.68 10.21 -17.41
N LEU A 188 -18.81 9.23 -17.15
CA LEU A 188 -18.30 8.30 -18.14
C LEU A 188 -19.30 7.19 -18.52
N THR A 189 -20.27 6.87 -17.65
CA THR A 189 -21.30 5.83 -17.88
C THR A 189 -22.59 6.36 -18.52
N GLY A 190 -22.62 7.62 -18.99
CA GLY A 190 -23.76 8.15 -19.74
C GLY A 190 -24.92 8.64 -18.88
N THR A 191 -24.64 9.09 -17.66
CA THR A 191 -25.67 9.63 -16.75
C THR A 191 -26.45 10.79 -17.40
N PRO A 192 -27.79 10.78 -17.32
CA PRO A 192 -28.60 11.81 -17.98
C PRO A 192 -28.34 13.23 -17.46
N PRO A 193 -28.45 14.28 -18.30
CA PRO A 193 -28.14 15.65 -17.92
C PRO A 193 -28.93 16.22 -16.73
N TRP A 194 -30.11 15.68 -16.42
CA TRP A 194 -30.91 16.12 -15.27
C TRP A 194 -30.35 15.64 -13.92
N GLU A 195 -29.64 14.52 -13.88
CA GLU A 195 -28.98 14.03 -12.66
C GLU A 195 -27.77 14.89 -12.28
N LEU A 196 -27.13 15.56 -13.25
CA LEU A 196 -26.11 16.59 -13.01
C LEU A 196 -26.68 17.78 -12.20
N ARG A 197 -28.00 17.99 -12.21
CA ARG A 197 -28.70 19.02 -11.44
C ARG A 197 -29.36 18.50 -10.15
N SER A 198 -29.06 17.27 -9.75
CA SER A 198 -29.56 16.69 -8.49
C SER A 198 -29.19 17.55 -7.27
N LYS A 199 -29.96 17.43 -6.18
CA LYS A 199 -29.70 18.16 -4.93
C LYS A 199 -28.28 17.91 -4.38
N PRO A 200 -27.78 16.65 -4.30
CA PRO A 200 -26.40 16.40 -3.87
C PRO A 200 -25.38 17.14 -4.74
N ASN A 201 -25.61 17.18 -6.06
CA ASN A 201 -24.69 17.83 -6.97
C ASN A 201 -24.67 19.36 -6.78
N ARG A 202 -25.83 19.97 -6.58
CA ARG A 202 -25.91 21.40 -6.28
C ARG A 202 -25.26 21.75 -4.94
N ASP A 203 -25.43 20.90 -3.92
CA ASP A 203 -24.87 21.14 -2.59
C ASP A 203 -23.34 21.05 -2.60
N PHE A 204 -22.76 20.11 -3.33
CA PHE A 204 -21.30 20.03 -3.57
C PHE A 204 -20.76 21.21 -4.39
N ALA A 205 -21.39 21.55 -5.52
CA ALA A 205 -20.95 22.67 -6.34
C ALA A 205 -20.99 23.99 -5.53
N ARG A 206 -22.01 24.14 -4.68
CA ARG A 206 -22.10 25.25 -3.73
C ARG A 206 -20.98 25.21 -2.70
N LYS A 207 -20.64 24.04 -2.15
CA LYS A 207 -19.52 23.86 -1.20
C LYS A 207 -18.19 24.23 -1.86
N ILE A 208 -17.88 23.69 -3.04
CA ILE A 208 -16.68 24.06 -3.81
C ILE A 208 -16.64 25.56 -4.05
N GLY A 209 -17.73 26.14 -4.56
CA GLY A 209 -17.80 27.58 -4.85
C GLY A 209 -17.54 28.43 -3.60
N ARG A 210 -18.12 28.06 -2.44
CA ARG A 210 -17.87 28.73 -1.17
C ARG A 210 -16.41 28.62 -0.73
N GLN A 211 -15.80 27.43 -0.81
CA GLN A 211 -14.42 27.23 -0.37
C GLN A 211 -13.42 27.96 -1.27
N VAL A 212 -13.60 27.86 -2.59
CA VAL A 212 -12.75 28.55 -3.56
C VAL A 212 -12.90 30.07 -3.42
N ALA A 213 -14.13 30.58 -3.29
CA ALA A 213 -14.36 32.01 -3.07
C ALA A 213 -13.74 32.46 -1.75
N LYS A 214 -13.91 31.69 -0.66
CA LYS A 214 -13.32 31.99 0.65
C LYS A 214 -11.79 32.11 0.57
N ASP A 215 -11.11 31.07 0.13
CA ASP A 215 -9.65 30.97 0.19
C ASP A 215 -8.93 31.76 -0.92
N PHE A 216 -9.53 31.92 -2.10
CA PHE A 216 -8.85 32.54 -3.24
C PHE A 216 -9.41 33.90 -3.68
N VAL A 217 -10.55 34.32 -3.12
CA VAL A 217 -11.14 35.64 -3.44
C VAL A 217 -11.31 36.50 -2.19
N ILE A 218 -12.10 36.05 -1.21
CA ILE A 218 -12.50 36.83 -0.03
C ILE A 218 -11.28 37.17 0.83
N TYR A 219 -10.54 36.17 1.33
CA TYR A 219 -9.40 36.45 2.20
C TYR A 219 -8.27 37.24 1.52
N PRO A 220 -7.87 36.93 0.28
CA PRO A 220 -6.97 37.79 -0.47
C PRO A 220 -7.47 39.23 -0.59
N ALA A 221 -8.73 39.45 -0.96
CA ALA A 221 -9.31 40.78 -1.09
C ALA A 221 -9.31 41.57 0.23
N LEU A 222 -9.64 40.90 1.35
CA LEU A 222 -9.64 41.52 2.68
C LEU A 222 -8.27 42.08 3.08
N THR A 223 -7.18 41.51 2.58
CA THR A 223 -5.81 42.00 2.86
C THR A 223 -5.34 43.13 1.95
N GLY A 224 -6.22 43.65 1.07
CA GLY A 224 -5.99 44.85 0.27
C GLY A 224 -4.70 44.78 -0.55
N PRO A 225 -3.72 45.69 -0.36
CA PRO A 225 -2.45 45.69 -1.10
C PRO A 225 -1.60 44.42 -0.96
N ALA A 226 -1.89 43.55 0.02
CA ALA A 226 -1.20 42.29 0.25
C ALA A 226 -1.89 41.08 -0.43
N TRP A 227 -2.96 41.28 -1.21
CA TRP A 227 -3.79 40.18 -1.74
C TRP A 227 -3.01 39.07 -2.45
N LYS A 228 -2.00 39.40 -3.27
CA LYS A 228 -1.16 38.39 -3.95
C LYS A 228 -0.37 37.53 -2.95
N SER A 229 0.08 38.14 -1.86
CA SER A 229 0.85 37.48 -0.81
C SER A 229 -0.04 36.53 -0.01
N THR A 230 -1.24 36.99 0.36
CA THR A 230 -2.28 36.19 1.03
C THR A 230 -2.79 35.05 0.15
N LEU A 231 -3.00 35.29 -1.15
CA LEU A 231 -3.36 34.25 -2.11
C LEU A 231 -2.32 33.12 -2.13
N LYS A 232 -1.03 33.48 -2.17
CA LYS A 232 0.08 32.52 -2.08
C LYS A 232 0.10 31.80 -0.73
N ALA A 233 -0.11 32.51 0.38
CA ALA A 233 -0.18 31.90 1.72
C ALA A 233 -1.30 30.86 1.82
N ASN A 234 -2.50 31.17 1.33
CA ASN A 234 -3.63 30.26 1.32
C ASN A 234 -3.36 29.04 0.43
N ALA A 235 -2.79 29.24 -0.77
CA ALA A 235 -2.39 28.14 -1.64
C ALA A 235 -1.33 27.23 -0.99
N THR A 236 -0.32 27.82 -0.35
CA THR A 236 0.72 27.09 0.39
C THR A 236 0.15 26.33 1.57
N ALA A 237 -0.76 26.93 2.35
CA ALA A 237 -1.38 26.27 3.49
C ALA A 237 -2.24 25.07 3.07
N ASN A 238 -3.02 25.21 1.99
CA ASN A 238 -3.77 24.10 1.41
C ASN A 238 -2.86 23.00 0.86
N LEU A 239 -1.75 23.36 0.20
CA LEU A 239 -0.75 22.37 -0.27
C LEU A 239 -0.12 21.61 0.90
N ILE A 240 0.30 22.29 1.97
CA ILE A 240 0.88 21.66 3.16
C ILE A 240 -0.12 20.69 3.79
N ARG A 241 -1.38 21.11 3.98
CA ARG A 241 -2.43 20.22 4.50
C ARG A 241 -2.66 19.03 3.57
N ASN A 242 -2.68 19.21 2.25
CA ASN A 242 -2.85 18.11 1.29
C ASN A 242 -1.73 17.07 1.41
N LEU A 243 -0.47 17.51 1.38
CA LEU A 243 0.68 16.62 1.49
C LEU A 243 0.70 15.88 2.83
N TRP A 244 0.31 16.57 3.91
CA TRP A 244 0.24 15.98 5.25
C TRP A 244 -0.86 14.91 5.34
N ALA A 245 -2.09 15.27 4.95
CA ALA A 245 -3.24 14.37 4.94
C ALA A 245 -2.96 13.12 4.11
N TYR A 246 -2.46 13.32 2.89
CA TYR A 246 -2.03 12.26 2.00
C TYR A 246 -1.01 11.33 2.66
N ALA A 247 0.05 11.89 3.26
CA ALA A 247 1.10 11.08 3.88
C ALA A 247 0.57 10.25 5.06
N VAL A 248 -0.28 10.84 5.91
CA VAL A 248 -0.89 10.15 7.06
C VAL A 248 -1.79 9.00 6.59
N ILE A 249 -2.74 9.27 5.69
CA ILE A 249 -3.70 8.28 5.19
C ILE A 249 -2.99 7.14 4.46
N PHE A 250 -2.01 7.44 3.60
CA PHE A 250 -1.29 6.39 2.87
C PHE A 250 -0.47 5.49 3.79
N CYS A 251 0.06 6.01 4.89
CA CYS A 251 0.76 5.20 5.89
C CYS A 251 -0.17 4.26 6.67
N GLY A 252 -1.47 4.54 6.68
CA GLY A 252 -2.49 3.74 7.35
C GLY A 252 -2.90 2.48 6.59
N HIS A 253 -2.94 2.53 5.26
CA HIS A 253 -3.65 1.55 4.44
C HIS A 253 -2.78 0.71 3.50
N PHE A 254 -1.64 1.26 3.09
CA PHE A 254 -0.86 0.70 1.98
C PHE A 254 0.53 0.15 2.29
N PRO A 255 1.13 0.35 3.47
CA PRO A 255 2.40 -0.31 3.77
C PRO A 255 2.27 -1.83 3.77
N ASP A 256 3.42 -2.50 3.69
CA ASP A 256 3.50 -3.95 3.79
C ASP A 256 2.91 -4.41 5.14
N GLY A 257 2.01 -5.39 5.11
CA GLY A 257 1.30 -5.92 6.28
C GLY A 257 -0.02 -5.21 6.61
N ALA A 258 -0.44 -4.19 5.86
CA ALA A 258 -1.84 -3.79 5.76
C ALA A 258 -2.47 -4.62 4.63
N GLU A 259 -3.15 -5.71 4.98
CA GLU A 259 -3.59 -6.72 4.04
C GLU A 259 -4.79 -6.28 3.18
N LYS A 260 -4.99 -6.98 2.07
CA LYS A 260 -6.09 -6.76 1.12
C LYS A 260 -6.95 -8.00 1.07
N PHE A 261 -8.23 -7.78 0.84
CA PHE A 261 -9.25 -8.83 0.89
C PHE A 261 -10.02 -8.84 -0.43
N THR A 262 -10.54 -10.00 -0.79
CA THR A 262 -11.45 -10.11 -1.93
C THR A 262 -12.91 -10.01 -1.47
N ILE A 263 -13.85 -9.98 -2.40
CA ILE A 263 -15.28 -9.93 -2.07
C ILE A 263 -15.74 -11.25 -1.45
N GLU A 264 -15.10 -12.36 -1.80
CA GLU A 264 -15.36 -13.69 -1.25
C GLU A 264 -15.17 -13.73 0.27
N GLN A 265 -14.22 -12.96 0.82
CA GLN A 265 -14.05 -12.83 2.27
C GLN A 265 -15.29 -12.25 2.98
N LEU A 266 -16.14 -11.53 2.27
CA LEU A 266 -17.35 -10.94 2.86
C LEU A 266 -18.53 -11.93 2.93
N GLU A 267 -18.41 -13.09 2.29
CA GLU A 267 -19.46 -14.12 2.33
C GLU A 267 -19.56 -14.68 3.74
N ASP A 268 -20.73 -14.50 4.37
CA ASP A 268 -21.02 -14.94 5.74
C ASP A 268 -20.07 -14.39 6.83
N GLU A 269 -19.41 -13.24 6.58
CA GLU A 269 -18.51 -12.58 7.55
C GLU A 269 -19.22 -12.28 8.88
N THR A 270 -18.69 -12.84 9.96
CA THR A 270 -19.14 -12.55 11.33
C THR A 270 -18.58 -11.22 11.83
N PRO A 271 -19.20 -10.58 12.85
CA PRO A 271 -18.64 -9.37 13.46
C PRO A 271 -17.21 -9.54 14.01
N ALA A 272 -16.86 -10.74 14.48
CA ALA A 272 -15.53 -11.05 14.98
C ALA A 272 -14.49 -11.14 13.84
N GLU A 273 -14.86 -11.73 12.70
CA GLU A 273 -14.05 -11.72 11.49
C GLU A 273 -13.90 -10.32 10.91
N TRP A 274 -14.95 -9.50 10.97
CA TRP A 274 -14.88 -8.09 10.59
C TRP A 274 -13.80 -7.37 11.41
N TYR A 275 -13.79 -7.52 12.74
CA TYR A 275 -12.73 -6.94 13.59
C TYR A 275 -11.33 -7.41 13.18
N LEU A 276 -11.18 -8.72 12.93
CA LEU A 276 -9.92 -9.29 12.50
C LEU A 276 -9.47 -8.71 11.15
N ARG A 277 -10.39 -8.51 10.21
CA ARG A 277 -10.14 -7.90 8.91
C ARG A 277 -9.71 -6.45 9.04
N GLN A 278 -10.42 -5.65 9.84
CA GLN A 278 -10.09 -4.25 10.10
C GLN A 278 -8.68 -4.10 10.67
N MET A 279 -8.32 -4.99 11.62
CA MET A 279 -7.01 -5.00 12.25
C MET A 279 -5.89 -5.40 11.29
N LEU A 280 -6.08 -6.47 10.50
CA LEU A 280 -5.07 -6.95 9.55
C LEU A 280 -4.98 -6.07 8.29
N GLY A 281 -6.06 -5.37 7.94
CA GLY A 281 -6.13 -4.44 6.81
C GLY A 281 -5.51 -3.07 7.06
N SER A 282 -5.07 -2.78 8.29
CA SER A 282 -4.62 -1.45 8.69
C SER A 282 -3.21 -1.49 9.29
N ALA A 283 -2.49 -0.36 9.19
CA ALA A 283 -1.14 -0.21 9.70
C ALA A 283 -0.97 1.08 10.49
N ASN A 284 -0.29 0.97 11.63
CA ASN A 284 0.03 2.10 12.49
C ASN A 284 1.38 2.72 12.15
N PHE A 285 1.59 3.95 12.61
CA PHE A 285 2.92 4.51 12.69
C PHE A 285 3.23 5.07 14.08
N LYS A 286 4.49 4.97 14.50
CA LYS A 286 4.95 5.46 15.79
C LYS A 286 4.95 6.99 15.77
N ALA A 287 4.26 7.57 16.74
CA ALA A 287 4.15 9.00 16.94
C ALA A 287 4.29 9.34 18.44
N GLY A 288 4.90 10.49 18.74
CA GLY A 288 4.74 11.12 20.05
C GLY A 288 3.46 11.96 20.11
N PRO A 289 3.09 12.53 21.28
CA PRO A 289 1.80 13.21 21.48
C PRO A 289 1.50 14.31 20.45
N ALA A 290 2.51 15.12 20.10
CA ALA A 290 2.33 16.18 19.09
C ALA A 290 2.04 15.62 17.70
N MET A 291 2.76 14.57 17.29
CA MET A 291 2.53 13.93 15.98
C MET A 291 1.20 13.21 15.94
N ALA A 292 0.79 12.56 17.03
CA ALA A 292 -0.51 11.91 17.15
C ALA A 292 -1.64 12.94 16.98
N PHE A 293 -1.57 14.06 17.69
CA PHE A 293 -2.52 15.16 17.56
C PHE A 293 -2.55 15.74 16.13
N MET A 294 -1.38 16.02 15.55
CA MET A 294 -1.30 16.58 14.19
C MET A 294 -1.80 15.60 13.12
N SER A 295 -1.77 14.30 13.36
CA SER A 295 -2.35 13.29 12.47
C SER A 295 -3.82 12.96 12.76
N GLY A 296 -4.50 13.65 13.68
CA GLY A 296 -5.89 13.29 14.01
C GLY A 296 -6.02 12.01 14.85
N ASN A 297 -4.93 11.60 15.50
CA ASN A 297 -4.69 10.26 16.08
C ASN A 297 -4.69 9.10 15.06
N LEU A 298 -4.64 9.37 13.75
CA LEU A 298 -4.50 8.34 12.69
C LEU A 298 -3.13 7.65 12.65
N CYS A 299 -2.22 7.98 13.57
CA CYS A 299 -1.09 7.11 13.88
C CYS A 299 -1.52 5.76 14.47
N TYR A 300 -2.74 5.69 15.01
CA TYR A 300 -3.46 4.53 15.53
C TYR A 300 -4.54 4.08 14.55
N GLN A 301 -4.17 3.85 13.28
CA GLN A 301 -5.08 3.44 12.22
C GLN A 301 -5.81 2.12 12.51
N ILE A 302 -5.14 1.14 13.12
CA ILE A 302 -5.75 -0.13 13.53
C ILE A 302 -6.91 0.15 14.49
N GLU A 303 -6.67 0.95 15.52
CA GLU A 303 -7.68 1.31 16.52
C GLU A 303 -8.80 2.15 15.92
N HIS A 304 -8.45 3.05 14.99
CA HIS A 304 -9.41 3.84 14.22
C HIS A 304 -10.34 2.96 13.39
N HIS A 305 -9.85 1.88 12.78
CA HIS A 305 -10.66 0.97 11.98
C HIS A 305 -11.49 -0.01 12.82
N LEU A 306 -10.97 -0.41 13.97
CA LEU A 306 -11.74 -1.19 14.94
C LEU A 306 -12.89 -0.38 15.54
N PHE A 307 -12.65 0.89 15.87
CA PHE A 307 -13.57 1.74 16.63
C PHE A 307 -13.63 3.19 16.11
N PRO A 308 -14.06 3.41 14.85
CA PRO A 308 -13.96 4.73 14.19
C PRO A 308 -14.78 5.81 14.90
N ASP A 309 -15.83 5.40 15.61
CA ASP A 309 -16.79 6.24 16.33
C ASP A 309 -16.45 6.43 17.82
N LEU A 310 -15.31 5.92 18.29
CA LEU A 310 -14.80 6.22 19.64
C LEU A 310 -13.92 7.48 19.64
N PRO A 311 -13.87 8.24 20.75
CA PRO A 311 -13.05 9.45 20.82
C PRO A 311 -11.57 9.18 20.52
N SER A 312 -11.05 9.81 19.46
CA SER A 312 -9.66 9.70 18.98
C SER A 312 -8.60 9.95 20.06
N ASN A 313 -8.88 10.81 21.04
CA ASN A 313 -7.99 11.07 22.16
C ASN A 313 -7.82 9.86 23.11
N ARG A 314 -8.63 8.80 22.94
CA ARG A 314 -8.57 7.53 23.67
C ARG A 314 -7.81 6.45 22.90
N TYR A 315 -7.51 6.65 21.62
CA TYR A 315 -6.78 5.68 20.80
C TYR A 315 -5.43 5.24 21.41
N PRO A 316 -4.64 6.08 22.09
CA PRO A 316 -3.44 5.61 22.79
C PRO A 316 -3.72 4.52 23.84
N GLU A 317 -4.79 4.66 24.61
CA GLU A 317 -5.20 3.67 25.64
C GLU A 317 -5.76 2.40 24.99
N ILE A 318 -6.55 2.55 23.93
CA ILE A 318 -7.09 1.43 23.16
C ILE A 318 -5.94 0.63 22.53
N ALA A 319 -4.93 1.32 21.98
CA ALA A 319 -3.80 0.70 21.31
C ALA A 319 -2.96 -0.19 22.21
N GLU A 320 -2.85 0.14 23.50
CA GLU A 320 -2.18 -0.72 24.47
C GLU A 320 -2.92 -2.07 24.61
N ARG A 321 -4.24 -2.02 24.76
CA ARG A 321 -5.10 -3.20 24.92
C ARG A 321 -5.22 -4.02 23.65
N VAL A 322 -5.34 -3.38 22.49
CA VAL A 322 -5.33 -4.06 21.19
C VAL A 322 -4.01 -4.78 20.98
N ARG A 323 -2.87 -4.18 21.36
CA ARG A 323 -1.56 -4.84 21.27
C ARG A 323 -1.46 -6.07 22.18
N GLU A 324 -1.98 -5.99 23.41
CA GLU A 324 -2.06 -7.15 24.31
C GLU A 324 -2.87 -8.29 23.69
N LEU A 325 -3.99 -7.98 23.01
CA LEU A 325 -4.76 -8.97 22.28
C LEU A 325 -3.98 -9.53 21.08
N CYS A 326 -3.29 -8.70 20.30
CA CYS A 326 -2.42 -9.20 19.23
C CYS A 326 -1.34 -10.14 19.75
N ASP A 327 -0.78 -9.88 20.93
CA ASP A 327 0.20 -10.76 21.57
C ASP A 327 -0.44 -12.06 22.09
N LYS A 328 -1.64 -11.98 22.68
CA LYS A 328 -2.41 -13.13 23.18
C LYS A 328 -2.81 -14.10 22.07
N TYR A 329 -3.26 -13.57 20.94
CA TYR A 329 -3.73 -14.35 19.78
C TYR A 329 -2.63 -14.62 18.74
N ASP A 330 -1.39 -14.21 19.00
CA ASP A 330 -0.26 -14.33 18.08
C ASP A 330 -0.54 -13.75 16.68
N LEU A 331 -1.14 -12.56 16.66
CA LEU A 331 -1.44 -11.77 15.46
C LEU A 331 -0.41 -10.65 15.28
N PRO A 332 -0.05 -10.26 14.05
CA PRO A 332 0.83 -9.13 13.82
C PRO A 332 0.14 -7.82 14.20
N TYR A 333 0.84 -6.96 14.93
CA TYR A 333 0.45 -5.57 15.14
C TYR A 333 1.28 -4.68 14.21
N THR A 334 0.77 -4.44 12.99
CA THR A 334 1.52 -3.79 11.91
C THR A 334 1.83 -2.34 12.25
N THR A 335 3.06 -2.06 12.68
CA THR A 335 3.50 -0.71 13.06
C THR A 335 4.94 -0.40 12.66
N GLY A 336 5.22 0.85 12.30
CA GLY A 336 6.55 1.32 11.89
C GLY A 336 6.77 2.80 12.15
N SER A 337 7.94 3.35 11.84
CA SER A 337 8.09 4.82 11.79
C SER A 337 7.31 5.39 10.60
N LEU A 338 6.80 6.62 10.70
CA LEU A 338 6.09 7.29 9.60
C LEU A 338 6.84 7.21 8.26
N GLY A 339 8.14 7.53 8.25
CA GLY A 339 8.96 7.47 7.03
C GLY A 339 9.08 6.07 6.43
N LYS A 340 9.15 5.03 7.26
CA LYS A 340 9.16 3.62 6.79
C LYS A 340 7.83 3.26 6.15
N GLN A 341 6.70 3.53 6.81
CA GLN A 341 5.38 3.24 6.28
C GLN A 341 5.15 3.97 4.94
N TYR A 342 5.52 5.25 4.89
CA TYR A 342 5.45 6.06 3.69
C TYR A 342 6.28 5.47 2.54
N LEU A 343 7.53 5.10 2.79
CA LEU A 343 8.41 4.54 1.77
C LEU A 343 7.94 3.16 1.26
N LEU A 344 7.28 2.35 2.11
CA LEU A 344 6.70 1.09 1.69
C LEU A 344 5.53 1.32 0.72
N ALA A 345 4.60 2.22 1.06
CA ALA A 345 3.51 2.61 0.17
C ALA A 345 4.04 3.20 -1.14
N PHE A 346 4.99 4.14 -1.06
CA PHE A 346 5.61 4.78 -2.22
C PHE A 346 6.33 3.78 -3.13
N ARG A 347 7.06 2.80 -2.55
CA ARG A 347 7.68 1.70 -3.28
C ARG A 347 6.64 0.88 -4.03
N THR A 348 5.50 0.57 -3.41
CA THR A 348 4.40 -0.17 -4.07
C THR A 348 3.86 0.60 -5.27
N ILE A 349 3.60 1.91 -5.13
CA ILE A 349 3.14 2.78 -6.21
C ILE A 349 4.10 2.74 -7.42
N HIS A 350 5.41 2.83 -7.18
CA HIS A 350 6.41 2.82 -8.26
C HIS A 350 6.61 1.45 -8.88
N LYS A 351 6.57 0.40 -8.05
CA LYS A 351 6.74 -0.98 -8.50
C LYS A 351 5.57 -1.44 -9.36
N LEU A 352 4.33 -1.12 -8.97
CA LEU A 352 3.12 -1.52 -9.68
C LEU A 352 2.80 -0.65 -10.90
N ALA A 353 3.53 0.46 -11.09
CA ALA A 353 3.49 1.25 -12.31
C ALA A 353 4.00 0.47 -13.54
N LEU A 354 4.93 -0.47 -13.34
CA LEU A 354 5.53 -1.28 -14.41
C LEU A 354 4.70 -2.56 -14.70
N PRO A 355 4.77 -3.09 -15.93
CA PRO A 355 4.10 -4.34 -16.30
C PRO A 355 4.47 -5.53 -15.41
N ASP A 356 3.50 -6.43 -15.17
CA ASP A 356 3.63 -7.54 -14.23
C ASP A 356 4.76 -8.53 -14.56
N ARG A 357 5.20 -8.61 -15.82
CA ARG A 357 6.36 -9.41 -16.25
C ARG A 357 7.68 -9.04 -15.55
N PHE A 358 7.77 -7.86 -14.94
CA PHE A 358 8.94 -7.42 -14.19
C PHE A 358 8.86 -7.75 -12.69
N LEU A 359 7.73 -8.27 -12.22
CA LEU A 359 7.50 -8.64 -10.84
C LEU A 359 8.03 -10.06 -10.61
N LYS A 360 8.81 -10.24 -9.54
CA LYS A 360 9.47 -11.52 -9.23
C LYS A 360 8.64 -12.46 -8.37
N ARG A 361 7.80 -11.90 -7.48
CA ARG A 361 6.97 -12.68 -6.56
C ARG A 361 5.58 -12.91 -7.14
N THR A 362 4.90 -13.96 -6.72
CA THR A 362 3.48 -14.13 -7.02
C THR A 362 2.65 -13.12 -6.23
N ALA A 363 1.35 -13.02 -6.54
CA ALA A 363 0.44 -12.20 -5.75
C ALA A 363 0.17 -12.81 -4.36
N ASP A 364 0.51 -14.09 -4.11
CA ASP A 364 0.25 -14.76 -2.82
C ASP A 364 1.31 -14.42 -1.76
N ASP A 365 2.53 -14.06 -2.18
CA ASP A 365 3.65 -13.74 -1.28
C ASP A 365 4.35 -12.41 -1.66
N ALA A 366 3.59 -11.45 -2.17
CA ALA A 366 4.12 -10.12 -2.41
C ALA A 366 4.15 -9.31 -1.10
N PRO A 367 5.11 -8.39 -0.89
CA PRO A 367 5.09 -7.57 0.32
C PRO A 367 3.87 -6.64 0.41
N GLU A 368 3.33 -6.22 -0.73
CA GLU A 368 2.16 -5.33 -0.83
C GLU A 368 0.81 -6.04 -0.78
N THR A 369 0.79 -7.35 -1.01
CA THR A 369 -0.41 -8.20 -1.14
C THR A 369 -0.03 -9.63 -0.79
N SER A 370 -0.80 -10.24 0.09
CA SER A 370 -0.60 -11.59 0.56
C SER A 370 -1.92 -12.36 0.53
N SER A 371 -1.84 -13.70 0.45
CA SER A 371 -3.00 -14.59 0.65
C SER A 371 -2.64 -15.75 1.58
N GLU A 372 -3.67 -16.46 2.03
CA GLU A 372 -3.56 -17.72 2.77
C GLU A 372 -2.76 -18.79 2.00
N ARG A 373 -2.72 -18.70 0.67
CA ARG A 373 -2.00 -19.66 -0.19
C ARG A 373 -0.49 -19.66 -0.01
N LYS A 374 0.10 -18.60 0.53
CA LYS A 374 1.55 -18.55 0.80
C LYS A 374 2.02 -19.60 1.81
N PHE A 375 1.09 -20.09 2.62
CA PHE A 375 1.36 -21.03 3.71
C PHE A 375 1.22 -22.50 3.26
N ILE A 376 0.71 -22.74 2.04
CA ILE A 376 0.56 -24.08 1.46
C ILE A 376 1.95 -24.73 1.34
N GLY A 377 2.10 -25.90 1.96
CA GLY A 377 3.34 -26.68 1.93
C GLY A 377 4.44 -26.17 2.88
N ILE A 378 4.19 -25.13 3.67
CA ILE A 378 5.11 -24.65 4.72
C ILE A 378 4.53 -24.94 6.12
N THR A 379 3.32 -24.45 6.39
CA THR A 379 2.70 -24.51 7.73
C THR A 379 1.34 -25.20 7.74
N LEU A 380 0.66 -25.32 6.58
CA LEU A 380 -0.63 -25.99 6.46
C LEU A 380 -0.46 -27.40 5.85
N PRO A 381 -1.07 -28.46 6.41
CA PRO A 381 -1.15 -29.77 5.76
C PRO A 381 -1.88 -29.63 4.41
N HIS A 382 -1.45 -30.38 3.39
CA HIS A 382 -2.20 -30.52 2.15
C HIS A 382 -3.46 -31.36 2.40
N THR A 383 -4.62 -30.72 2.56
CA THR A 383 -5.92 -31.40 2.48
C THR A 383 -6.83 -30.67 1.49
N GLU A 384 -7.51 -31.44 0.65
CA GLU A 384 -8.39 -30.98 -0.44
C GLU A 384 -9.71 -30.35 0.05
N ARG A 385 -9.85 -30.15 1.37
CA ARG A 385 -10.90 -29.36 2.02
C ARG A 385 -10.24 -28.45 3.05
N TRP A 386 -10.51 -27.15 2.95
CA TRP A 386 -10.11 -26.10 3.91
C TRP A 386 -10.88 -26.18 5.24
N GLY A 387 -11.55 -27.30 5.53
CA GLY A 387 -12.27 -27.55 6.77
C GLY A 387 -11.71 -28.82 7.39
N GLU A 388 -11.29 -28.72 8.65
CA GLU A 388 -10.89 -29.82 9.53
C GLU A 388 -9.55 -30.50 9.16
N HIS A 389 -8.47 -30.08 9.82
CA HIS A 389 -7.68 -30.95 10.71
C HIS A 389 -6.33 -30.30 11.13
N ASN A 390 -6.17 -30.16 12.45
CA ASN A 390 -4.91 -30.05 13.22
C ASN A 390 -3.86 -29.02 12.77
N ARG A 391 -4.18 -27.75 13.02
CA ARG A 391 -3.18 -26.70 13.27
C ARG A 391 -2.60 -26.95 14.68
N LEU A 392 -1.28 -27.00 14.86
CA LEU A 392 -0.69 -26.96 16.20
C LEU A 392 -0.92 -25.55 16.78
N ILE A 393 -2.13 -25.32 17.30
CA ILE A 393 -2.62 -24.03 17.83
C ILE A 393 -1.77 -23.56 19.01
N THR A 394 -1.14 -24.49 19.71
CA THR A 394 -0.25 -24.23 20.83
C THR A 394 1.04 -24.99 20.62
N ASP A 395 2.17 -24.29 20.75
CA ASP A 395 3.49 -24.89 20.79
C ASP A 395 3.58 -25.87 21.96
N PRO A 396 3.84 -27.17 21.72
CA PRO A 396 3.86 -28.18 22.76
C PRO A 396 5.02 -28.04 23.75
N VAL A 397 6.07 -27.29 23.40
CA VAL A 397 7.26 -27.03 24.22
C VAL A 397 7.09 -25.77 25.03
N THR A 398 6.62 -24.69 24.41
CA THR A 398 6.51 -23.38 25.07
C THR A 398 5.14 -23.11 25.68
N GLY A 399 4.13 -23.89 25.32
CA GLY A 399 2.72 -23.66 25.70
C GLY A 399 2.13 -22.38 25.10
N LYS A 400 2.84 -21.72 24.18
CA LYS A 400 2.40 -20.47 23.55
C LYS A 400 1.54 -20.75 22.34
N ARG A 401 0.53 -19.91 22.15
CA ARG A 401 -0.32 -19.94 20.95
C ARG A 401 0.49 -19.65 19.69
N ARG A 402 0.15 -20.33 18.58
CA ARG A 402 0.71 -20.12 17.25
C ARG A 402 -0.40 -19.65 16.32
N GLY A 403 -0.29 -18.40 15.88
CA GLY A 403 -1.18 -17.72 14.96
C GLY A 403 -0.41 -17.15 13.77
N LEU A 404 -0.99 -16.14 13.12
CA LEU A 404 -0.44 -15.52 11.92
C LEU A 404 0.98 -14.99 12.11
N ARG A 405 1.32 -14.41 13.26
CA ARG A 405 2.65 -13.83 13.50
C ARG A 405 3.74 -14.91 13.47
N SER A 406 3.52 -16.05 14.13
CA SER A 406 4.42 -17.20 14.04
C SER A 406 4.46 -17.78 12.62
N ALA A 407 3.29 -17.95 11.99
CA ALA A 407 3.21 -18.48 10.62
C ALA A 407 3.98 -17.62 9.62
N LEU A 408 3.88 -16.27 9.70
CA LEU A 408 4.64 -15.34 8.87
C LEU A 408 6.16 -15.46 9.10
N HIS A 409 6.57 -15.65 10.35
CA HIS A 409 7.98 -15.84 10.69
C HIS A 409 8.54 -17.13 10.10
N GLU A 410 7.81 -18.23 10.22
CA GLU A 410 8.16 -19.54 9.69
C GLU A 410 8.18 -19.55 8.16
N ALA A 411 7.15 -18.97 7.53
CA ALA A 411 7.10 -18.79 6.08
C ALA A 411 8.32 -18.02 5.57
N LYS A 412 8.73 -16.95 6.28
CA LYS A 412 9.93 -16.19 5.93
C LYS A 412 11.19 -17.06 5.99
N ILE A 413 11.38 -17.83 7.06
CA ILE A 413 12.55 -18.72 7.22
C ILE A 413 12.58 -19.76 6.10
N ALA A 414 11.45 -20.45 5.85
CA ALA A 414 11.33 -21.48 4.83
C ALA A 414 11.61 -20.92 3.42
N LEU A 415 11.13 -19.72 3.11
CA LEU A 415 11.42 -19.04 1.84
C LEU A 415 12.90 -18.66 1.70
N GLU A 416 13.54 -18.20 2.77
CA GLU A 416 14.98 -17.92 2.78
C GLU A 416 15.81 -19.19 2.57
N GLU A 417 15.42 -20.30 3.18
CA GLU A 417 16.07 -21.62 3.00
C GLU A 417 15.91 -22.14 1.57
N LYS A 418 14.68 -22.08 1.02
CA LYS A 418 14.41 -22.45 -0.36
C LYS A 418 15.25 -21.62 -1.34
N ALA A 419 15.31 -20.30 -1.14
CA ALA A 419 16.11 -19.41 -1.97
C ALA A 419 17.62 -19.70 -1.87
N ARG A 420 18.12 -20.09 -0.68
CA ARG A 420 19.51 -20.56 -0.52
C ARG A 420 19.76 -21.84 -1.31
N HIS A 421 18.88 -22.83 -1.16
CA HIS A 421 18.99 -24.12 -1.86
C HIS A 421 18.94 -23.95 -3.39
N GLU A 422 17.99 -23.19 -3.91
CA GLU A 422 17.88 -22.90 -5.36
C GLU A 422 19.16 -22.22 -5.90
N LYS A 423 19.75 -21.30 -5.13
CA LYS A 423 21.00 -20.63 -5.51
C LYS A 423 22.18 -21.61 -5.54
N GLU A 424 22.22 -22.58 -4.63
CA GLU A 424 23.23 -23.64 -4.62
C GLU A 424 23.08 -24.57 -5.82
N VAL A 425 21.87 -25.06 -6.08
CA VAL A 425 21.56 -25.89 -7.26
C VAL A 425 21.93 -25.17 -8.55
N LEU A 426 21.60 -23.88 -8.67
CA LEU A 426 21.94 -23.08 -9.85
C LEU A 426 23.46 -22.90 -10.01
N ARG A 427 24.20 -22.77 -8.89
CA ARG A 427 25.66 -22.68 -8.88
C ARG A 427 26.30 -24.00 -9.32
N GLU A 428 25.77 -25.14 -8.87
CA GLU A 428 26.21 -26.47 -9.27
C GLU A 428 25.92 -26.74 -10.75
N ALA A 429 24.71 -26.44 -11.22
CA ALA A 429 24.33 -26.56 -12.63
C ALA A 429 25.23 -25.71 -13.54
N LYS A 430 25.54 -24.46 -13.13
CA LYS A 430 26.45 -23.58 -13.86
C LYS A 430 27.87 -24.13 -13.90
N ARG A 431 28.33 -24.77 -12.82
CA ARG A 431 29.64 -25.44 -12.76
C ARG A 431 29.68 -26.65 -13.70
N ALA A 432 28.68 -27.52 -13.62
CA ALA A 432 28.56 -28.70 -14.49
C ALA A 432 28.52 -28.31 -15.99
N LEU A 433 27.78 -27.24 -16.35
CA LEU A 433 27.77 -26.72 -17.72
C LEU A 433 29.14 -26.19 -18.15
N LYS A 434 29.87 -25.51 -17.26
CA LYS A 434 31.22 -25.01 -17.55
C LYS A 434 32.21 -26.16 -17.75
N ASP A 435 32.12 -27.19 -16.92
CA ASP A 435 32.99 -28.37 -16.99
C ASP A 435 32.69 -29.18 -18.26
N LYS A 436 31.41 -29.37 -18.62
CA LYS A 436 30.99 -29.99 -19.89
C LYS A 436 31.52 -29.20 -21.10
N ALA A 437 31.38 -27.88 -21.10
CA ALA A 437 31.90 -27.03 -22.16
C ALA A 437 33.44 -27.09 -22.26
N ALA A 438 34.15 -27.25 -21.15
CA ALA A 438 35.60 -27.45 -21.14
C ALA A 438 35.99 -28.81 -21.75
N HIS A 439 35.28 -29.88 -21.39
CA HIS A 439 35.48 -31.22 -21.97
C HIS A 439 35.20 -31.24 -23.49
N GLU A 440 34.10 -30.65 -23.95
CA GLU A 440 33.79 -30.56 -25.38
C GLU A 440 34.85 -29.77 -26.15
N ARG A 441 35.35 -28.65 -25.58
CA ARG A 441 36.46 -27.89 -26.18
C ARG A 441 37.75 -28.70 -26.24
N ALA A 442 38.04 -29.51 -25.23
CA ALA A 442 39.21 -30.39 -25.23
C ALA A 442 39.09 -31.47 -26.32
N ALA A 443 37.93 -32.15 -26.40
CA ALA A 443 37.66 -33.15 -27.42
C ALA A 443 37.73 -32.59 -28.84
N LEU A 444 37.18 -31.39 -29.09
CA LEU A 444 37.30 -30.71 -30.38
C LEU A 444 38.75 -30.35 -30.73
N ARG A 445 39.57 -29.97 -29.74
CA ARG A 445 41.01 -29.74 -29.94
C ARG A 445 41.72 -31.02 -30.32
N GLU A 446 41.47 -32.12 -29.62
CA GLU A 446 42.06 -33.43 -29.90
C GLU A 446 41.66 -33.97 -31.28
N ALA A 447 40.38 -33.90 -31.63
CA ALA A 447 39.89 -34.26 -32.96
C ALA A 447 40.53 -33.38 -34.05
N GLY A 448 40.67 -32.08 -33.77
CA GLY A 448 41.34 -31.13 -34.65
C GLY A 448 42.84 -31.43 -34.84
N THR A 449 43.54 -31.90 -33.82
CA THR A 449 44.93 -32.37 -33.94
C THR A 449 45.02 -33.67 -34.72
N ALA A 450 44.17 -34.66 -34.41
CA ALA A 450 44.15 -35.95 -35.11
C ALA A 450 43.87 -35.79 -36.62
N LEU A 451 42.95 -34.89 -37.00
CA LEU A 451 42.69 -34.58 -38.41
C LEU A 451 43.91 -33.95 -39.10
N ARG A 452 44.65 -33.06 -38.43
CA ARG A 452 45.88 -32.46 -38.98
C ARG A 452 46.97 -33.50 -39.15
N ASP A 453 47.12 -34.42 -38.20
CA ASP A 453 48.12 -35.47 -38.25
C ASP A 453 47.81 -36.47 -39.37
N LYS A 454 46.53 -36.88 -39.50
CA LYS A 454 46.09 -37.70 -40.64
C LYS A 454 46.32 -37.01 -41.99
N ALA A 455 46.03 -35.72 -42.09
CA ALA A 455 46.29 -34.95 -43.31
C ALA A 455 47.80 -34.88 -43.64
N ARG A 456 48.66 -34.79 -42.61
CA ARG A 456 50.12 -34.84 -42.77
C ARG A 456 50.59 -36.22 -43.24
N GLU A 457 50.06 -37.30 -42.68
CA GLU A 457 50.35 -38.67 -43.11
C GLU A 457 49.89 -38.92 -44.55
N GLU A 458 48.69 -38.48 -44.93
CA GLU A 458 48.19 -38.59 -46.30
C GLU A 458 49.06 -37.78 -47.29
N GLN A 459 49.49 -36.58 -46.91
CA GLN A 459 50.44 -35.80 -47.71
C GLN A 459 51.81 -36.49 -47.83
N ALA A 460 52.32 -37.06 -46.75
CA ALA A 460 53.56 -37.82 -46.75
C ALA A 460 53.45 -39.05 -47.66
N THR A 461 52.34 -39.78 -47.59
CA THR A 461 52.03 -40.94 -48.44
C THR A 461 51.90 -40.54 -49.91
N ARG A 462 51.22 -39.43 -50.21
CA ARG A 462 51.15 -38.88 -51.59
C ARG A 462 52.53 -38.46 -52.11
N ARG A 463 53.38 -37.88 -51.26
CA ARG A 463 54.77 -37.54 -51.60
C ARG A 463 55.61 -38.80 -51.86
N ALA A 464 55.45 -39.84 -51.05
CA ALA A 464 56.11 -41.14 -51.23
C ALA A 464 55.67 -41.82 -52.54
N ASN A 465 54.37 -41.85 -52.84
CA ASN A 465 53.82 -42.39 -54.09
C ASN A 465 54.25 -41.60 -55.33
N ARG A 466 54.42 -40.27 -55.23
CA ARG A 466 55.02 -39.46 -56.30
C ARG A 466 56.49 -39.80 -56.54
N ARG A 467 57.28 -40.06 -55.48
CA ARG A 467 58.67 -40.53 -55.59
C ARG A 467 58.76 -41.95 -56.16
N GLY A 468 57.79 -42.84 -55.87
CA GLY A 468 57.69 -44.17 -56.47
C GLY A 468 57.33 -44.16 -57.95
N ARG A 469 56.37 -43.31 -58.38
CA ARG A 469 55.99 -43.17 -59.79
C ARG A 469 57.03 -42.46 -60.66
N GLY A 470 57.87 -41.60 -60.08
CA GLY A 470 59.04 -41.04 -60.77
C GLY A 470 60.11 -42.06 -61.14
N ARG A 471 60.13 -43.22 -60.47
CA ARG A 471 61.11 -44.31 -60.73
C ARG A 471 60.66 -45.31 -61.79
N ILE A 472 59.37 -45.34 -62.17
CA ILE A 472 58.80 -46.30 -63.13
C ILE A 472 58.60 -45.67 -64.54
N ARG A 473 58.82 -44.35 -64.69
CA ARG A 473 58.63 -43.63 -65.98
C ARG A 473 59.92 -43.23 -66.71
N LEU A 474 61.05 -43.87 -66.39
CA LEU A 474 62.31 -43.81 -67.12
C LEU A 474 62.74 -45.23 -67.48
N GLY A 475 62.00 -45.88 -68.38
CA GLY A 475 62.30 -47.26 -68.78
C GLY A 475 61.38 -47.72 -69.91
N GLY A 476 61.62 -47.22 -71.12
CA GLY A 476 61.08 -47.80 -72.35
C GLY A 476 60.24 -46.85 -73.18
N PHE A 477 60.85 -46.23 -74.19
CA PHE A 477 60.67 -46.69 -75.58
C PHE A 477 61.52 -45.86 -76.55
N GLY A 478 62.28 -46.55 -77.42
CA GLY A 478 62.91 -45.98 -78.60
C GLY A 478 63.48 -47.08 -79.51
N MET A 479 63.09 -47.06 -80.80
CA MET A 479 63.43 -47.92 -81.96
C MET A 479 62.58 -49.20 -82.12
N ARG A 480 61.87 -49.52 -83.23
CA ARG A 480 61.81 -49.09 -84.67
C ARG A 480 60.33 -49.18 -85.13
N GLY A 481 59.79 -48.45 -86.11
CA GLY A 481 60.20 -48.28 -87.51
C GLY A 481 59.09 -47.56 -88.31
N ARG A 482 59.45 -46.96 -89.46
CA ARG A 482 58.57 -46.23 -90.42
C ARG A 482 57.80 -47.18 -91.35
N PRO A 483 56.71 -46.72 -92.00
CA PRO A 483 56.81 -46.45 -93.45
C PRO A 483 56.02 -45.21 -93.95
N ALA A 484 56.39 -44.78 -95.17
CA ALA A 484 55.84 -43.72 -96.03
C ALA A 484 55.81 -42.28 -95.46
#